data_AF-A0A9Y2ICT1-F1
#
_entry.id   AF-A0A9Y2ICT1-F1
#
_cell.length_a   1.000
_cell.length_b   1.000
_cell.length_c   1.000
_cell.angle_alpha   90.00
_cell.angle_beta   90.00
_cell.angle_gamma   90.00
#
_symmetry.space_group_name_H-M   'P 1'
#
loop_
_entity.id
_entity.type
_entity.pdbx_description
1 polymer ?
#
loop_
_entity_poly.entity_id
_entity_poly.type
_entity_poly.pdbx_seq_one_letter_code
_entity_poly.pdbx_strand_id
1 'polypeptide(L)'
;MTEQILALVHAPVAGSPEAAIALALVRAAEPADVVREALGPVAERSTGRARLFGTAAAKLHLEWAAVVAAVAALDGAADAVVAGYAVARAVADGLGPHHAAAGWCLETTAGTVAAAAAAARVLDLRGPALRRTIGIAATQASGLAALKGTPLGAAQLGHAAATGVEAAFLARNGVTAAEDPLSGRRGLFALMRPTDES
;
A
#
# COMPACT_ATOMS: atom_id res chain seq x y z
N MET A 1 2.15 -6.47 17.07
CA MET A 1 2.53 -5.95 15.74
C MET A 1 1.55 -4.90 15.24
N THR A 2 0.23 -5.14 15.29
CA THR A 2 -0.78 -4.17 14.85
C THR A 2 -0.61 -2.78 15.45
N GLU A 3 -0.48 -2.63 16.78
CA GLU A 3 -0.27 -1.31 17.41
C GLU A 3 1.00 -0.59 16.95
N GLN A 4 2.08 -1.33 16.70
CA GLN A 4 3.32 -0.77 16.17
C GLN A 4 3.11 -0.19 14.77
N ILE A 5 2.38 -0.91 13.91
CA ILE A 5 2.05 -0.43 12.56
C ILE A 5 1.16 0.80 12.62
N LEU A 6 0.16 0.83 13.50
CA LEU A 6 -0.70 2.02 13.68
C LEU A 6 0.10 3.25 14.13
N ALA A 7 1.10 3.06 15.02
CA ALA A 7 1.96 4.13 15.47
C ALA A 7 2.85 4.72 14.36
N LEU A 8 3.31 3.89 13.41
CA LEU A 8 4.15 4.33 12.30
C LEU A 8 3.44 5.31 11.34
N VAL A 9 2.13 5.18 11.18
CA VAL A 9 1.34 5.97 10.20
C VAL A 9 1.45 7.48 10.48
N HIS A 10 1.42 7.86 11.76
CA HIS A 10 1.44 9.26 12.20
C HIS A 10 2.76 9.63 12.90
N ALA A 11 3.79 8.80 12.80
CA ALA A 11 5.11 9.12 13.32
C ALA A 11 5.66 10.41 12.66
N PRO A 12 6.47 11.21 13.38
CA PRO A 12 7.18 12.35 12.82
C PRO A 12 8.15 11.92 11.70
N VAL A 13 8.21 12.70 10.63
CA VAL A 13 8.90 12.30 9.38
C VAL A 13 10.07 13.25 9.01
N ALA A 14 10.23 14.34 9.77
CA ALA A 14 11.16 15.41 9.42
C ALA A 14 12.63 14.95 9.48
N GLY A 15 13.39 15.28 8.43
CA GLY A 15 14.85 15.11 8.39
C GLY A 15 15.37 13.73 7.97
N SER A 16 14.49 12.82 7.54
CA SER A 16 14.91 11.49 7.05
C SER A 16 15.44 11.54 5.59
N PRO A 17 16.54 10.85 5.26
CA PRO A 17 17.01 10.68 3.87
C PRO A 17 15.91 10.18 2.91
N GLU A 18 15.02 9.34 3.44
CA GLU A 18 13.85 8.77 2.77
C GLU A 18 12.86 9.83 2.29
N ALA A 19 12.74 10.97 2.99
CA ALA A 19 11.83 12.05 2.59
C ALA A 19 12.22 12.72 1.27
N ALA A 20 13.53 12.83 0.99
CA ALA A 20 14.02 13.39 -0.26
C ALA A 20 13.72 12.47 -1.45
N ILE A 21 13.92 11.16 -1.27
CA ILE A 21 13.60 10.13 -2.26
C ILE A 21 12.08 10.09 -2.49
N ALA A 22 11.29 10.06 -1.42
CA ALA A 22 9.83 10.10 -1.47
C ALA A 22 9.31 11.31 -2.25
N LEU A 23 9.86 12.50 -2.00
CA LEU A 23 9.47 13.72 -2.71
C LEU A 23 9.80 13.65 -4.21
N ALA A 24 10.97 13.12 -4.57
CA ALA A 24 11.35 12.94 -5.97
C ALA A 24 10.41 11.94 -6.68
N LEU A 25 10.06 10.84 -6.01
CA LEU A 25 9.18 9.81 -6.56
C LEU A 25 7.74 10.31 -6.75
N VAL A 26 7.18 11.05 -5.80
CA VAL A 26 5.83 11.64 -5.93
C VAL A 26 5.76 12.57 -7.14
N ARG A 27 6.79 13.40 -7.34
CA ARG A 27 6.87 14.32 -8.49
C ARG A 27 7.04 13.58 -9.82
N ALA A 28 7.74 12.45 -9.83
CA ALA A 28 7.97 11.66 -11.03
C ALA A 28 6.76 10.77 -11.40
N ALA A 29 5.84 10.56 -10.48
CA ALA A 29 4.70 9.66 -10.68
C ALA A 29 3.59 10.24 -11.55
N GLU A 30 3.65 11.50 -12.02
CA GLU A 30 2.63 12.11 -12.90
C GLU A 30 2.22 11.19 -14.06
N PRO A 31 0.91 11.01 -14.34
CA PRO A 31 0.48 10.03 -15.33
C PRO A 31 0.88 10.51 -16.72
N ALA A 32 1.49 9.65 -17.52
CA ALA A 32 1.73 9.96 -18.93
C ALA A 32 0.40 10.26 -19.64
N ASP A 33 0.35 11.31 -20.47
CA ASP A 33 -0.87 11.80 -21.13
C ASP A 33 -1.68 10.70 -21.86
N VAL A 34 -0.98 9.73 -22.45
CA VAL A 34 -1.56 8.57 -23.16
C VAL A 34 -2.48 7.72 -22.27
N VAL A 35 -2.18 7.62 -20.98
CA VAL A 35 -2.94 6.80 -20.01
C VAL A 35 -4.18 7.54 -19.50
N ARG A 36 -4.10 8.88 -19.43
CA ARG A 36 -5.21 9.77 -19.05
C ARG A 36 -6.30 9.79 -20.11
N GLU A 37 -5.90 9.81 -21.38
CA GLU A 37 -6.81 9.80 -22.53
C GLU A 37 -7.56 8.47 -22.67
N ALA A 38 -6.90 7.33 -22.41
CA ALA A 38 -7.47 6.00 -22.62
C ALA A 38 -8.60 5.61 -21.64
N LEU A 39 -8.68 6.21 -20.44
CA LEU A 39 -9.57 5.74 -19.36
C LEU A 39 -10.66 6.72 -18.90
N GLY A 40 -10.66 7.98 -19.34
CA GLY A 40 -11.74 8.93 -19.10
C GLY A 40 -12.20 9.03 -17.62
N PRO A 41 -13.52 9.05 -17.31
CA PRO A 41 -14.06 9.27 -15.94
C PRO A 41 -13.63 8.24 -14.88
N VAL A 42 -13.10 7.07 -15.28
CA VAL A 42 -12.54 6.08 -14.35
C VAL A 42 -11.24 6.60 -13.73
N ALA A 43 -10.46 7.38 -14.48
CA ALA A 43 -9.21 7.99 -14.03
C ALA A 43 -9.43 9.16 -13.04
N GLU A 44 -10.63 9.73 -12.95
CA GLU A 44 -10.88 10.88 -12.06
C GLU A 44 -11.11 10.49 -10.59
N ARG A 45 -11.48 9.23 -10.34
CA ARG A 45 -11.65 8.71 -8.97
C ARG A 45 -10.29 8.34 -8.37
N SER A 46 -10.08 8.62 -7.08
CA SER A 46 -8.80 8.34 -6.39
C SER A 46 -8.34 6.88 -6.57
N THR A 47 -9.26 5.91 -6.56
CA THR A 47 -8.95 4.49 -6.82
C THR A 47 -8.48 4.25 -8.26
N GLY A 48 -9.08 4.92 -9.24
CA GLY A 48 -8.65 4.86 -10.64
C GLY A 48 -7.30 5.53 -10.87
N ARG A 49 -7.08 6.72 -10.28
CA ARG A 49 -5.78 7.41 -10.27
C ARG A 49 -4.68 6.50 -9.72
N ALA A 50 -4.92 5.83 -8.59
CA ALA A 50 -3.95 4.95 -7.95
C ALA A 50 -3.56 3.75 -8.83
N ARG A 51 -4.50 3.17 -9.59
CA ARG A 51 -4.19 2.09 -10.55
C ARG A 51 -3.24 2.54 -11.65
N LEU A 52 -3.49 3.74 -12.18
CA LEU A 52 -2.68 4.32 -13.25
C LEU A 52 -1.28 4.67 -12.76
N PHE A 53 -1.23 5.37 -11.63
CA PHE A 53 0.03 5.74 -11.01
C PHE A 53 0.87 4.53 -10.65
N GLY A 54 0.30 3.46 -10.08
CA GLY A 54 1.08 2.29 -9.70
C GLY A 54 1.66 1.55 -10.89
N THR A 55 0.94 1.52 -12.02
CA THR A 55 1.45 0.94 -13.26
C THR A 55 2.63 1.75 -13.81
N ALA A 56 2.58 3.09 -13.71
CA ALA A 56 3.67 3.96 -14.14
C ALA A 56 4.88 3.90 -13.17
N ALA A 57 4.62 3.94 -11.86
CA ALA A 57 5.62 3.98 -10.79
C ALA A 57 6.40 2.67 -10.62
N ALA A 58 5.91 1.53 -11.13
CA ALA A 58 6.64 0.26 -11.12
C ALA A 58 8.04 0.33 -11.77
N LYS A 59 8.31 1.37 -12.59
CA LYS A 59 9.60 1.64 -13.22
C LYS A 59 10.63 2.31 -12.29
N LEU A 60 10.20 2.84 -11.13
CA LEU A 60 10.97 3.74 -10.26
C LEU A 60 11.33 3.13 -8.90
N HIS A 61 11.60 1.82 -8.85
CA HIS A 61 11.76 0.98 -7.63
C HIS A 61 10.46 0.34 -7.14
N LEU A 62 10.38 -0.98 -7.31
CA LEU A 62 9.19 -1.81 -7.08
C LEU A 62 8.64 -1.75 -5.65
N GLU A 63 9.49 -1.47 -4.66
CA GLU A 63 9.14 -1.49 -3.23
C GLU A 63 8.35 -0.26 -2.75
N TRP A 64 8.41 0.88 -3.46
CA TRP A 64 7.66 2.10 -3.11
C TRP A 64 6.42 2.32 -3.99
N ALA A 65 6.30 1.59 -5.10
CA ALA A 65 5.39 1.92 -6.19
C ALA A 65 3.93 2.03 -5.73
N ALA A 66 3.44 1.08 -4.93
CA ALA A 66 2.07 1.10 -4.43
C ALA A 66 1.79 2.30 -3.49
N VAL A 67 2.77 2.66 -2.66
CA VAL A 67 2.68 3.78 -1.71
C VAL A 67 2.69 5.12 -2.43
N VAL A 68 3.67 5.34 -3.32
CA VAL A 68 3.79 6.56 -4.11
C VAL A 68 2.54 6.77 -4.95
N ALA A 69 2.03 5.70 -5.58
CA ALA A 69 0.81 5.77 -6.37
C ALA A 69 -0.44 6.13 -5.55
N ALA A 70 -0.58 5.58 -4.34
CA ALA A 70 -1.67 5.92 -3.45
C ALA A 70 -1.62 7.40 -3.00
N VAL A 71 -0.43 7.90 -2.69
CA VAL A 71 -0.25 9.31 -2.29
C VAL A 71 -0.49 10.26 -3.45
N ALA A 72 0.08 9.98 -4.63
CA ALA A 72 -0.15 10.78 -5.83
C ALA A 72 -1.64 10.80 -6.23
N ALA A 73 -2.36 9.70 -6.05
CA ALA A 73 -3.80 9.62 -6.30
C ALA A 73 -4.68 10.48 -5.39
N LEU A 74 -4.14 10.86 -4.24
CA LEU A 74 -4.80 11.67 -3.22
C LEU A 74 -4.22 13.09 -3.12
N ASP A 75 -3.33 13.46 -4.05
CA ASP A 75 -2.62 14.74 -4.03
C ASP A 75 -1.89 14.97 -2.68
N GLY A 76 -1.38 13.89 -2.08
CA GLY A 76 -0.72 13.90 -0.77
C GLY A 76 0.77 14.26 -0.84
N ALA A 77 1.38 14.45 0.33
CA ALA A 77 2.76 14.90 0.45
C ALA A 77 3.76 13.76 0.74
N ALA A 78 5.06 14.08 0.62
CA ALA A 78 6.16 13.14 0.80
C ALA A 78 6.17 12.46 2.18
N ASP A 79 5.63 13.12 3.21
CA ASP A 79 5.55 12.56 4.56
C ASP A 79 4.64 11.32 4.63
N ALA A 80 3.56 11.28 3.83
CA ALA A 80 2.71 10.10 3.67
C ALA A 80 3.41 8.95 2.95
N VAL A 81 4.29 9.26 2.00
CA VAL A 81 5.08 8.22 1.34
C VAL A 81 6.07 7.59 2.32
N VAL A 82 6.76 8.38 3.13
CA VAL A 82 7.69 7.83 4.15
C VAL A 82 6.94 7.04 5.21
N ALA A 83 5.79 7.52 5.69
CA ALA A 83 4.97 6.78 6.64
C ALA A 83 4.48 5.44 6.07
N GLY A 84 4.00 5.45 4.82
CA GLY A 84 3.64 4.23 4.10
C GLY A 84 4.82 3.26 3.96
N TYR A 85 6.00 3.76 3.63
CA TYR A 85 7.21 2.95 3.51
C TYR A 85 7.64 2.32 4.84
N ALA A 86 7.59 3.07 5.95
CA ALA A 86 7.87 2.52 7.27
C ALA A 86 6.90 1.38 7.62
N VAL A 87 5.62 1.52 7.28
CA VAL A 87 4.63 0.44 7.41
C VAL A 87 4.95 -0.73 6.48
N ALA A 88 5.33 -0.49 5.23
CA ALA A 88 5.71 -1.55 4.29
C ALA A 88 6.82 -2.43 4.86
N ARG A 89 7.87 -1.82 5.43
CA ARG A 89 8.97 -2.54 6.08
C ARG A 89 8.49 -3.37 7.26
N ALA A 90 7.71 -2.78 8.16
CA ALA A 90 7.20 -3.51 9.33
C ALA A 90 6.30 -4.69 8.95
N VAL A 91 5.47 -4.53 7.91
CA VAL A 91 4.62 -5.61 7.38
C VAL A 91 5.48 -6.68 6.70
N ALA A 92 6.49 -6.28 5.92
CA ALA A 92 7.40 -7.20 5.26
C ALA A 92 8.20 -8.04 6.26
N ASP A 93 8.70 -7.42 7.33
CA ASP A 93 9.38 -8.11 8.43
C ASP A 93 8.45 -9.11 9.12
N GLY A 94 7.17 -8.76 9.30
CA GLY A 94 6.15 -9.64 9.86
C GLY A 94 5.80 -10.85 8.97
N LEU A 95 5.75 -10.65 7.66
CA LEU A 95 5.54 -11.72 6.67
C LEU A 95 6.76 -12.64 6.56
N GLY A 96 7.97 -12.07 6.65
CA GLY A 96 9.22 -12.81 6.65
C GLY A 96 9.53 -13.54 5.33
N PRO A 97 10.64 -14.29 5.27
CA PRO A 97 11.13 -14.89 4.03
C PRO A 97 10.22 -16.00 3.48
N HIS A 98 9.49 -16.72 4.35
CA HIS A 98 8.59 -17.80 3.96
C HIS A 98 7.44 -17.31 3.07
N HIS A 99 7.04 -16.04 3.20
CA HIS A 99 6.03 -15.44 2.33
C HIS A 99 6.43 -15.49 0.85
N ALA A 100 7.67 -15.05 0.55
CA ALA A 100 8.19 -15.08 -0.80
C ALA A 100 8.49 -16.52 -1.27
N ALA A 101 9.00 -17.37 -0.38
CA ALA A 101 9.25 -18.79 -0.68
C ALA A 101 7.97 -19.53 -1.11
N ALA A 102 6.82 -19.12 -0.57
CA ALA A 102 5.51 -19.65 -0.91
C ALA A 102 4.89 -19.11 -2.21
N GLY A 103 5.61 -18.23 -2.92
CA GLY A 103 5.16 -17.69 -4.21
C GLY A 103 4.30 -16.42 -4.13
N TRP A 104 4.21 -15.78 -2.95
CA TRP A 104 3.53 -14.49 -2.81
C TRP A 104 4.46 -13.31 -3.18
N CYS A 105 3.88 -12.27 -3.76
CA CYS A 105 4.58 -11.03 -4.08
C CYS A 105 4.53 -10.04 -2.91
N LEU A 106 5.63 -9.97 -2.17
CA LEU A 106 5.81 -9.11 -1.00
C LEU A 106 5.50 -7.63 -1.31
N GLU A 107 5.89 -7.15 -2.49
CA GLU A 107 5.69 -5.76 -2.91
C GLU A 107 4.21 -5.39 -3.05
N THR A 108 3.34 -6.37 -3.30
CA THR A 108 1.90 -6.14 -3.49
C THR A 108 1.11 -6.43 -2.23
N THR A 109 1.49 -7.46 -1.47
CA THR A 109 0.84 -7.83 -0.21
C THR A 109 1.15 -6.81 0.88
N ALA A 110 2.43 -6.55 1.16
CA ALA A 110 2.85 -5.48 2.07
C ALA A 110 2.50 -4.10 1.49
N GLY A 111 2.63 -3.94 0.16
CA GLY A 111 2.30 -2.70 -0.54
C GLY A 111 0.84 -2.27 -0.39
N THR A 112 -0.11 -3.22 -0.32
CA THR A 112 -1.53 -2.90 -0.11
C THR A 112 -1.76 -2.28 1.26
N VAL A 113 -1.17 -2.86 2.31
CA VAL A 113 -1.27 -2.33 3.69
C VAL A 113 -0.53 -0.99 3.81
N ALA A 114 0.62 -0.86 3.17
CA ALA A 114 1.41 0.37 3.13
C ALA A 114 0.70 1.51 2.39
N ALA A 115 0.08 1.22 1.25
CA ALA A 115 -0.74 2.17 0.51
C ALA A 115 -1.94 2.65 1.34
N ALA A 116 -2.57 1.74 2.08
CA ALA A 116 -3.67 2.09 2.99
C ALA A 116 -3.21 2.97 4.15
N ALA A 117 -2.03 2.68 4.73
CA ALA A 117 -1.41 3.53 5.75
C ALA A 117 -1.10 4.93 5.22
N ALA A 118 -0.50 5.03 4.04
CA ALA A 118 -0.22 6.31 3.39
C ALA A 118 -1.50 7.10 3.11
N ALA A 119 -2.51 6.45 2.52
CA ALA A 119 -3.82 7.05 2.27
C ALA A 119 -4.51 7.50 3.58
N ALA A 120 -4.44 6.69 4.63
CA ALA A 120 -4.96 7.05 5.94
C ALA A 120 -4.27 8.27 6.54
N ARG A 121 -2.95 8.44 6.32
CA ARG A 121 -2.23 9.64 6.74
C ARG A 121 -2.67 10.87 5.94
N VAL A 122 -2.78 10.76 4.61
CA VAL A 122 -3.28 11.88 3.76
C VAL A 122 -4.69 12.31 4.18
N LEU A 123 -5.54 11.35 4.54
CA LEU A 123 -6.92 11.59 5.00
C LEU A 123 -7.04 11.87 6.50
N ASP A 124 -5.91 11.99 7.21
CA ASP A 124 -5.83 12.23 8.65
C ASP A 124 -6.64 11.24 9.54
N LEU A 125 -6.75 9.98 9.11
CA LEU A 125 -7.48 8.94 9.85
C LEU A 125 -6.68 8.48 11.07
N ARG A 126 -7.34 8.40 12.24
CA ARG A 126 -6.75 7.97 13.51
C ARG A 126 -7.62 6.94 14.24
N GLY A 127 -7.05 6.34 15.29
CA GLY A 127 -7.78 5.49 16.23
C GLY A 127 -8.55 4.35 15.53
N PRO A 128 -9.85 4.18 15.80
CA PRO A 128 -10.64 3.11 15.20
C PRO A 128 -10.71 3.17 13.67
N ALA A 129 -10.76 4.36 13.07
CA ALA A 129 -10.80 4.49 11.61
C ALA A 129 -9.49 3.99 10.98
N LEU A 130 -8.34 4.36 11.55
CA LEU A 130 -7.06 3.88 11.08
C LEU A 130 -6.93 2.35 11.20
N ARG A 131 -7.35 1.78 12.34
CA ARG A 131 -7.35 0.32 12.53
C ARG A 131 -8.20 -0.38 11.49
N ARG A 132 -9.41 0.13 11.20
CA ARG A 132 -10.28 -0.40 10.15
C ARG A 132 -9.63 -0.30 8.78
N THR A 133 -8.98 0.82 8.45
CA THR A 133 -8.25 0.97 7.18
C THR A 133 -7.23 -0.15 6.99
N ILE A 134 -6.39 -0.39 7.99
CA ILE A 134 -5.40 -1.48 7.96
C ILE A 134 -6.07 -2.85 7.84
N GLY A 135 -7.20 -3.06 8.54
CA GLY A 135 -7.91 -4.32 8.48
C GLY A 135 -8.59 -4.63 7.15
N ILE A 136 -9.21 -3.63 6.54
CA ILE A 136 -9.80 -3.75 5.20
C ILE A 136 -8.69 -4.03 4.18
N ALA A 137 -7.58 -3.28 4.24
CA ALA A 137 -6.44 -3.48 3.35
C ALA A 137 -5.80 -4.87 3.50
N ALA A 138 -5.59 -5.34 4.73
CA ALA A 138 -5.08 -6.68 5.00
C ALA A 138 -5.99 -7.78 4.44
N THR A 139 -7.30 -7.59 4.48
CA THR A 139 -8.29 -8.53 3.91
C THR A 139 -8.21 -8.61 2.39
N GLN A 140 -7.77 -7.53 1.74
CA GLN A 140 -7.71 -7.43 0.28
C GLN A 140 -6.28 -7.59 -0.27
N ALA A 141 -5.29 -7.77 0.60
CA ALA A 141 -3.90 -7.97 0.21
C ALA A 141 -3.76 -9.25 -0.64
N SER A 142 -3.08 -9.15 -1.77
CA SER A 142 -2.87 -10.27 -2.68
C SER A 142 -1.70 -10.01 -3.63
N GLY A 143 -1.22 -11.07 -4.30
CA GLY A 143 -0.33 -10.96 -5.45
C GLY A 143 0.62 -12.14 -5.64
N LEU A 144 0.87 -12.49 -6.90
CA LEU A 144 1.69 -13.64 -7.28
C LEU A 144 3.12 -13.21 -7.62
N ALA A 145 4.11 -13.88 -7.04
CA ALA A 145 5.52 -13.62 -7.32
C ALA A 145 5.91 -13.93 -8.78
N ALA A 146 5.19 -14.86 -9.42
CA ALA A 146 5.41 -15.27 -10.81
C ALA A 146 5.28 -14.13 -11.83
N LEU A 147 4.59 -13.06 -11.46
CA LEU A 147 4.33 -11.91 -12.33
C LEU A 147 5.33 -10.77 -12.14
N LYS A 148 6.30 -10.90 -11.22
CA LYS A 148 7.34 -9.90 -10.98
C LYS A 148 8.13 -9.63 -12.26
N GLY A 149 8.30 -8.36 -12.59
CA GLY A 149 8.99 -7.91 -13.81
C GLY A 149 8.16 -7.99 -15.10
N THR A 150 6.93 -8.50 -15.04
CA THR A 150 6.00 -8.49 -16.19
C THR A 150 5.13 -7.22 -16.19
N PRO A 151 4.51 -6.85 -17.33
CA PRO A 151 3.51 -5.79 -17.36
C PRO A 151 2.33 -6.02 -16.39
N LEU A 152 1.93 -7.27 -16.19
CA LEU A 152 0.86 -7.61 -15.24
C LEU A 152 1.34 -7.44 -13.77
N GLY A 153 2.63 -7.63 -13.51
CA GLY A 153 3.22 -7.31 -12.20
C GLY A 153 3.14 -5.81 -11.88
N ALA A 154 3.35 -4.93 -12.88
CA ALA A 154 3.12 -3.50 -12.71
C ALA A 154 1.63 -3.19 -12.43
N ALA A 155 0.71 -3.88 -13.10
CA ALA A 155 -0.71 -3.75 -12.83
C ALA A 155 -1.10 -4.23 -11.42
N GLN A 156 -0.44 -5.25 -10.86
CA GLN A 156 -0.66 -5.65 -9.45
C GLN A 156 -0.26 -4.57 -8.45
N LEU A 157 0.81 -3.81 -8.73
CA LEU A 157 1.21 -2.67 -7.89
C LEU A 157 0.18 -1.55 -7.96
N GLY A 158 -0.35 -1.26 -9.14
CA GLY A 158 -1.49 -0.35 -9.32
C GLY A 158 -2.74 -0.82 -8.59
N HIS A 159 -3.03 -2.12 -8.63
CA HIS A 159 -4.13 -2.70 -7.87
C HIS A 159 -3.92 -2.54 -6.36
N ALA A 160 -2.74 -2.87 -5.83
CA ALA A 160 -2.40 -2.70 -4.42
C ALA A 160 -2.57 -1.24 -3.95
N ALA A 161 -2.10 -0.27 -4.74
CA ALA A 161 -2.28 1.16 -4.45
C ALA A 161 -3.76 1.53 -4.35
N ALA A 162 -4.55 1.11 -5.33
CA ALA A 162 -5.97 1.40 -5.42
C ALA A 162 -6.77 0.77 -4.28
N THR A 163 -6.47 -0.48 -3.95
CA THR A 163 -7.04 -1.20 -2.82
C THR A 163 -6.74 -0.50 -1.50
N GLY A 164 -5.50 0.00 -1.31
CA GLY A 164 -5.17 0.78 -0.12
C GLY A 164 -5.94 2.09 0.01
N VAL A 165 -6.08 2.84 -1.09
CA VAL A 165 -6.89 4.07 -1.15
C VAL A 165 -8.36 3.76 -0.84
N GLU A 166 -8.91 2.72 -1.47
CA GLU A 166 -10.28 2.26 -1.25
C GLU A 166 -10.52 1.86 0.21
N ALA A 167 -9.61 1.10 0.82
CA ALA A 167 -9.68 0.72 2.23
C ALA A 167 -9.79 1.94 3.17
N ALA A 168 -9.03 3.00 2.91
CA ALA A 168 -9.09 4.23 3.69
C ALA A 168 -10.45 4.94 3.54
N PHE A 169 -11.00 5.01 2.33
CA PHE A 169 -12.34 5.57 2.11
C PHE A 169 -13.44 4.71 2.74
N LEU A 170 -13.38 3.38 2.63
CA LEU A 170 -14.34 2.48 3.26
C LEU A 170 -14.36 2.66 4.78
N ALA A 171 -13.18 2.67 5.41
CA ALA A 171 -13.04 2.90 6.84
C ALA A 171 -13.56 4.28 7.26
N ARG A 172 -13.27 5.33 6.47
CA ARG A 172 -13.78 6.70 6.70
C ARG A 172 -15.31 6.75 6.67
N ASN A 173 -15.93 5.92 5.83
CA ASN A 173 -17.39 5.79 5.72
C ASN A 173 -17.99 4.75 6.69
N GLY A 174 -17.23 4.28 7.68
CA GLY A 174 -17.74 3.45 8.77
C GLY A 174 -17.74 1.94 8.51
N VAL A 175 -17.18 1.47 7.39
CA VAL A 175 -17.00 0.03 7.16
C VAL A 175 -16.02 -0.53 8.19
N THR A 176 -16.38 -1.67 8.80
CA THR A 176 -15.62 -2.30 9.87
C THR A 176 -14.71 -3.42 9.35
N ALA A 177 -13.70 -3.78 10.14
CA ALA A 177 -12.81 -4.90 9.91
C ALA A 177 -12.40 -5.54 11.25
N ALA A 178 -11.65 -6.63 11.20
CA ALA A 178 -11.12 -7.30 12.39
C ALA A 178 -10.29 -6.34 13.28
N GLU A 179 -10.38 -6.52 14.60
CA GLU A 179 -9.64 -5.68 15.57
C GLU A 179 -8.13 -5.91 15.55
N ASP A 180 -7.70 -7.15 15.27
CA ASP A 180 -6.31 -7.53 15.05
C ASP A 180 -6.15 -8.16 13.67
N PRO A 181 -6.08 -7.35 12.60
CA PRO A 181 -6.09 -7.85 11.24
C PRO A 181 -4.76 -8.44 10.78
N LEU A 182 -3.67 -8.08 11.46
CA LEU A 182 -2.32 -8.50 11.06
C LEU A 182 -1.81 -9.66 11.92
N SER A 183 -2.11 -9.65 13.21
CA SER A 183 -1.62 -10.65 14.16
C SER A 183 -2.68 -11.71 14.50
N GLY A 184 -2.28 -12.69 15.32
CA GLY A 184 -3.13 -13.81 15.72
C GLY A 184 -3.25 -14.89 14.65
N ARG A 185 -3.86 -16.02 15.01
CA ARG A 185 -3.92 -17.24 14.15
C ARG A 185 -4.67 -17.05 12.83
N ARG A 186 -5.49 -16.00 12.71
CA ARG A 186 -6.28 -15.69 11.50
C ARG A 186 -5.89 -14.33 10.88
N GLY A 187 -4.82 -13.72 11.36
CA GLY A 187 -4.32 -12.46 10.82
C GLY A 187 -3.46 -12.67 9.58
N LEU A 188 -3.21 -11.58 8.86
CA LEU A 188 -2.40 -11.55 7.63
C LEU A 188 -1.09 -12.35 7.76
N PHE A 189 -0.33 -12.14 8.84
CA PHE A 189 0.97 -12.81 9.01
C PHE A 189 0.84 -14.31 9.18
N ALA A 190 -0.17 -14.80 9.89
CA ALA A 190 -0.35 -16.24 10.06
C ALA A 190 -0.82 -16.92 8.77
N LEU A 191 -1.62 -16.23 7.96
CA LEU A 191 -2.23 -16.80 6.76
C LEU A 191 -1.35 -16.71 5.51
N MET A 192 -0.49 -15.68 5.43
CA MET A 192 0.41 -15.46 4.29
C MET A 192 1.87 -15.80 4.60
N ARG A 193 2.15 -16.45 5.72
CA ARG A 193 3.44 -17.04 6.05
C ARG A 193 3.26 -18.53 6.29
N PRO A 194 3.25 -19.36 5.24
CA PRO A 194 3.15 -20.80 5.45
C PRO A 194 4.33 -21.29 6.29
N THR A 195 4.03 -22.21 7.19
CA THR A 195 5.00 -22.99 7.93
C THR A 195 5.32 -24.26 7.15
N ASP A 196 6.48 -24.87 7.39
CA ASP A 196 7.02 -26.03 6.64
C ASP A 196 6.13 -27.30 6.56
N GLU A 197 4.88 -27.26 7.07
CA GLU A 197 3.95 -28.39 7.12
C GLU A 197 2.79 -28.33 6.11
N SER A 198 2.76 -27.37 5.17
CA SER A 198 1.68 -27.24 4.16
C SER A 198 2.08 -27.64 2.75
#